data_AF-A0A3D2YER4-F1
#
_entry.id   AF-A0A3D2YER4-F1
#
_cell.length_a   1.000
_cell.length_b   1.000
_cell.length_c   1.000
_cell.angle_alpha   90.00
_cell.angle_beta   90.00
_cell.angle_gamma   90.00
#
_symmetry.space_group_name_H-M   'P 1'
#
loop_
_entity.id
_entity.type
_entity.pdbx_description
1 polymer ?
#
loop_
_entity_poly.entity_id
_entity_poly.type
_entity_poly.pdbx_seq_one_letter_code
_entity_poly.pdbx_strand_id
1 'polypeptide(L)'
;DEERVNECMDFVTNAQIGDSTRVDFLRSLGVGNYDVCYVTISGDFQNSLETTSLLKELGAKYVVSRAERDVQAKFLLRNGADAVTYPEKQLAKWAAIRYTANHIFSYIELDEKHAIIEVAVPDSWQGHSIGELDIRRKYGVNILGVKRSDKTDVNVSPETMLDSSVRLLVLGENQLLKKHFHL
;
A
#
# COMPACT_ATOMS: atom_id res chain seq x y z
N ASP A 1 13.93 5.31 -25.57
CA ASP A 1 15.00 6.12 -26.19
C ASP A 1 16.13 6.31 -25.19
N GLU A 2 17.34 6.57 -25.69
CA GLU A 2 18.60 6.59 -24.92
C GLU A 2 18.53 7.48 -23.67
N GLU A 3 17.82 8.60 -23.75
CA GLU A 3 17.61 9.52 -22.62
C GLU A 3 16.97 8.81 -21.41
N ARG A 4 15.90 8.04 -21.62
CA ARG A 4 15.22 7.28 -20.55
C ARG A 4 16.10 6.19 -19.94
N VAL A 5 17.01 5.62 -20.73
CA VAL A 5 17.98 4.65 -20.23
C VAL A 5 18.99 5.36 -19.35
N ASN A 6 19.55 6.47 -19.81
CA ASN A 6 20.54 7.24 -19.04
C ASN A 6 19.97 7.72 -17.70
N GLU A 7 18.70 8.13 -17.65
CA GLU A 7 18.01 8.53 -16.41
C GLU A 7 17.89 7.40 -15.37
N CYS A 8 17.83 6.13 -15.81
CA CYS A 8 17.64 5.01 -14.90
C CYS A 8 18.93 4.26 -14.52
N MET A 9 20.06 4.56 -15.19
CA MET A 9 21.35 3.86 -14.99
C MET A 9 21.84 3.87 -13.54
N ASP A 10 21.54 4.93 -12.77
CA ASP A 10 21.93 5.02 -11.36
C ASP A 10 21.13 4.07 -10.45
N PHE A 11 19.99 3.55 -10.92
CA PHE A 11 19.08 2.71 -10.15
C PHE A 11 19.11 1.24 -10.57
N VAL A 12 19.77 0.90 -11.68
CA VAL A 12 19.71 -0.45 -12.28
C VAL A 12 21.09 -1.01 -12.58
N THR A 13 21.25 -2.33 -12.46
CA THR A 13 22.51 -3.02 -12.81
C THR A 13 22.75 -3.04 -14.33
N ASN A 14 21.68 -3.10 -15.11
CA ASN A 14 21.74 -3.14 -16.56
C ASN A 14 20.45 -2.55 -17.15
N ALA A 15 20.57 -1.84 -18.27
CA ALA A 15 19.46 -1.26 -19.00
C ALA A 15 19.60 -1.57 -20.49
N GLN A 16 18.49 -1.92 -21.14
CA GLN A 16 18.48 -2.24 -22.57
C GLN A 16 17.32 -1.53 -23.27
N ILE A 17 17.57 -1.10 -24.49
CA ILE A 17 16.55 -0.54 -25.38
C ILE A 17 16.05 -1.66 -26.27
N GLY A 18 14.75 -1.93 -26.23
CA GLY A 18 14.12 -2.86 -27.14
C GLY A 18 12.62 -2.93 -26.96
N ASP A 19 11.98 -3.64 -27.87
CA ASP A 19 10.54 -3.84 -27.89
C ASP A 19 10.19 -5.17 -27.22
N SER A 20 9.50 -5.10 -26.09
CA SER A 20 9.12 -6.25 -25.29
C SER A 20 8.01 -7.10 -25.91
N THR A 21 7.36 -6.64 -26.98
CA THR A 21 6.45 -7.47 -27.80
C THR A 21 7.21 -8.38 -28.77
N ARG A 22 8.53 -8.18 -28.93
CA ARG A 22 9.39 -9.02 -29.76
C ARG A 22 9.91 -10.21 -28.95
N VAL A 23 9.44 -11.41 -29.30
CA VAL A 23 9.89 -12.67 -28.66
C VAL A 23 11.41 -12.84 -28.66
N ASP A 24 12.09 -12.48 -29.74
CA ASP A 24 13.55 -12.62 -29.86
C ASP A 24 14.29 -11.69 -28.88
N PHE A 25 13.73 -10.50 -28.64
CA PHE A 25 14.28 -9.56 -27.67
C PHE A 25 14.10 -10.08 -26.24
N LEU A 26 12.88 -10.46 -25.84
CA LEU A 26 12.67 -11.02 -24.50
C LEU A 26 13.49 -12.29 -24.26
N ARG A 27 13.69 -13.12 -25.29
CA ARG A 27 14.54 -14.30 -25.21
C ARG A 27 16.01 -13.92 -25.03
N SER A 28 16.52 -12.89 -25.72
CA SER A 28 17.92 -12.46 -25.57
C SER A 28 18.22 -11.89 -24.18
N LEU A 29 17.21 -11.36 -23.48
CA LEU A 29 17.32 -10.93 -22.08
C LEU A 29 17.44 -12.12 -21.10
N GLY A 30 17.07 -13.34 -21.51
CA GLY A 30 17.11 -14.51 -20.63
C GLY A 30 16.10 -14.43 -19.49
N VAL A 31 14.87 -13.99 -19.78
CA VAL A 31 13.82 -13.70 -18.78
C VAL A 31 13.51 -14.85 -17.81
N GLY A 32 13.70 -16.10 -18.21
CA GLY A 32 13.55 -17.27 -17.33
C GLY A 32 14.60 -17.40 -16.21
N ASN A 33 15.71 -16.65 -16.32
CA ASN A 33 16.76 -16.62 -15.29
C ASN A 33 16.41 -15.70 -14.11
N TYR A 34 15.39 -14.85 -14.26
CA TYR A 34 14.96 -13.91 -13.22
C TYR A 34 13.88 -14.53 -12.34
N ASP A 35 13.89 -14.15 -11.06
CA ASP A 35 12.87 -14.62 -10.11
C ASP A 35 11.55 -13.87 -10.26
N VAL A 36 11.60 -12.58 -10.60
CA VAL A 36 10.43 -11.73 -10.80
C VAL A 36 10.63 -10.83 -12.01
N CYS A 37 9.63 -10.76 -12.89
CA CYS A 37 9.56 -9.85 -14.01
C CYS A 37 8.41 -8.85 -13.80
N TYR A 38 8.71 -7.55 -13.85
CA TYR A 38 7.70 -6.49 -13.77
C TYR A 38 7.38 -5.92 -15.15
N VAL A 39 6.10 -5.84 -15.49
CA VAL A 39 5.58 -5.18 -16.70
C VAL A 39 4.90 -3.88 -16.29
N THR A 40 5.55 -2.75 -16.55
CA THR A 40 5.10 -1.42 -16.10
C THR A 40 4.67 -0.50 -17.25
N ILE A 41 4.32 -1.08 -18.41
CA ILE A 41 3.81 -0.35 -19.57
C ILE A 41 2.45 0.29 -19.22
N SER A 42 2.37 1.60 -19.38
CA SER A 42 1.16 2.42 -19.16
C SER A 42 0.68 3.04 -20.47
N GLY A 43 -0.61 3.34 -20.59
CA GLY A 43 -1.21 3.95 -21.78
C GLY A 43 -1.34 3.04 -23.01
N ASP A 44 -0.69 1.88 -23.02
CA ASP A 44 -0.80 0.86 -24.06
C ASP A 44 -1.07 -0.52 -23.45
N PHE A 45 -2.35 -0.86 -23.38
CA PHE A 45 -2.78 -2.13 -22.80
C PHE A 45 -2.42 -3.33 -23.68
N GLN A 46 -2.40 -3.16 -25.01
CA GLN A 46 -2.11 -4.27 -25.91
C GLN A 46 -0.66 -4.72 -25.72
N ASN A 47 0.28 -3.79 -25.74
CA ASN A 47 1.71 -4.10 -25.53
C ASN A 47 1.98 -4.66 -24.13
N SER A 48 1.28 -4.14 -23.10
CA SER A 48 1.35 -4.68 -21.73
C SER A 48 0.90 -6.14 -21.67
N LEU A 49 -0.25 -6.46 -22.28
CA LEU A 49 -0.80 -7.82 -22.30
C LEU A 49 0.09 -8.79 -23.09
N GLU A 50 0.57 -8.38 -24.26
CA GLU A 50 1.44 -9.19 -25.12
C GLU A 50 2.78 -9.48 -24.45
N THR A 51 3.42 -8.45 -23.88
CA THR A 51 4.66 -8.60 -23.10
C THR A 51 4.47 -9.56 -21.92
N THR A 52 3.36 -9.44 -21.20
CA THR A 52 3.03 -10.30 -20.05
C THR A 52 2.91 -11.77 -20.48
N SER A 53 2.19 -12.02 -21.57
CA SER A 53 2.02 -13.38 -22.11
C SER A 53 3.37 -13.97 -22.54
N LEU A 54 4.15 -13.22 -23.31
CA LEU A 54 5.45 -13.66 -23.80
C LEU A 54 6.44 -13.95 -22.67
N LEU A 55 6.49 -13.10 -21.63
CA LEU A 55 7.33 -13.36 -20.46
C LEU A 55 7.00 -14.70 -19.82
N LYS A 56 5.70 -14.99 -19.63
CA LYS A 56 5.25 -16.25 -19.03
C LYS A 56 5.59 -17.45 -19.91
N GLU A 57 5.34 -17.35 -21.21
CA GLU A 57 5.67 -18.38 -22.20
C GLU A 57 7.17 -18.67 -22.28
N LEU A 58 8.02 -17.65 -22.12
CA LEU A 58 9.48 -17.77 -22.12
C LEU A 58 10.06 -18.23 -20.79
N GLY A 59 9.21 -18.61 -19.82
CA GLY A 59 9.62 -19.25 -18.58
C GLY A 59 9.93 -18.29 -17.43
N ALA A 60 9.47 -17.04 -17.48
CA ALA A 60 9.54 -16.15 -16.31
C ALA A 60 8.83 -16.79 -15.11
N LYS A 61 9.53 -16.88 -13.97
CA LYS A 61 9.06 -17.59 -12.78
C LYS A 61 7.84 -16.91 -12.16
N TYR A 62 7.89 -15.58 -12.05
CA TYR A 62 6.82 -14.77 -11.47
C TYR A 62 6.67 -13.44 -12.24
N VAL A 63 5.49 -13.15 -12.77
CA VAL A 63 5.21 -11.96 -13.58
C VAL A 63 4.23 -11.04 -12.85
N VAL A 64 4.65 -9.80 -12.61
CA VAL A 64 3.82 -8.76 -12.00
C VAL A 64 3.50 -7.70 -13.05
N SER A 65 2.23 -7.49 -13.34
CA SER A 65 1.81 -6.54 -14.39
C SER A 65 1.05 -5.36 -13.82
N ARG A 66 1.29 -4.18 -14.37
CA ARG A 66 0.52 -2.97 -14.06
C ARG A 66 -0.82 -2.98 -14.81
N ALA A 67 -1.90 -2.66 -14.11
CA ALA A 67 -3.19 -2.35 -14.69
C ALA A 67 -3.61 -0.91 -14.36
N GLU A 68 -4.39 -0.31 -15.25
CA GLU A 68 -5.00 1.02 -15.09
C GLU A 68 -6.53 0.92 -14.97
N ARG A 69 -7.11 -0.28 -15.15
CA ARG A 69 -8.55 -0.54 -15.03
C ARG A 69 -8.81 -1.96 -14.55
N ASP A 70 -9.96 -2.16 -13.90
CA ASP A 70 -10.36 -3.48 -13.37
C ASP A 70 -10.49 -4.55 -14.46
N VAL A 71 -10.91 -4.15 -15.66
CA VAL A 71 -11.01 -5.08 -16.81
C VAL A 71 -9.63 -5.53 -17.29
N GLN A 72 -8.64 -4.63 -17.30
CA GLN A 72 -7.26 -4.95 -17.70
C GLN A 72 -6.63 -5.91 -16.70
N ALA A 73 -6.84 -5.70 -15.40
CA ALA A 73 -6.35 -6.60 -14.35
C ALA A 73 -6.83 -8.04 -14.56
N LYS A 74 -8.11 -8.23 -14.90
CA LYS A 74 -8.67 -9.56 -15.18
C LYS A 74 -8.02 -10.22 -16.39
N PHE A 75 -7.73 -9.46 -17.44
CA PHE A 75 -7.07 -9.98 -18.63
C PHE A 75 -5.62 -10.35 -18.37
N LEU A 76 -4.86 -9.50 -17.67
CA LEU A 76 -3.46 -9.78 -17.33
C LEU A 76 -3.32 -11.06 -16.49
N LEU A 77 -4.16 -11.22 -15.45
CA LEU A 77 -4.18 -12.43 -14.63
C LEU A 77 -4.51 -13.71 -15.42
N ARG A 78 -5.30 -13.59 -16.50
CA ARG A 78 -5.66 -14.73 -17.36
C ARG A 78 -4.59 -15.05 -18.41
N ASN A 79 -3.71 -14.11 -18.74
CA ASN A 79 -2.74 -14.22 -19.82
C ASN A 79 -1.30 -14.13 -19.31
N GLY A 80 -1.04 -14.70 -18.13
CA GLY A 80 0.31 -14.97 -17.67
C GLY A 80 0.83 -14.11 -16.52
N ALA A 81 0.11 -13.08 -16.08
CA ALA A 81 0.48 -12.38 -14.85
C ALA A 81 0.15 -13.24 -13.62
N ASP A 82 1.12 -13.43 -12.74
CA ASP A 82 0.91 -14.07 -11.43
C ASP A 82 0.32 -13.08 -10.42
N ALA A 83 0.62 -11.79 -10.58
CA ALA A 83 0.02 -10.71 -9.81
C ALA A 83 -0.21 -9.45 -10.67
N VAL A 84 -1.17 -8.63 -10.24
CA VAL A 84 -1.45 -7.34 -10.86
C VAL A 84 -1.39 -6.22 -9.83
N THR A 85 -0.66 -5.16 -10.16
CA THR A 85 -0.64 -3.92 -9.37
C THR A 85 -1.50 -2.85 -10.05
N TYR A 86 -2.17 -2.04 -9.24
CA TYR A 86 -3.00 -0.93 -9.72
C TYR A 86 -2.65 0.33 -8.92
N PRO A 87 -1.49 0.94 -9.20
CA PRO A 87 -0.90 1.98 -8.35
C PRO A 87 -1.85 3.15 -8.09
N GLU A 88 -2.52 3.66 -9.11
CA GLU A 88 -3.40 4.82 -9.03
C GLU A 88 -4.63 4.53 -8.19
N LYS A 89 -5.25 3.36 -8.34
CA LYS A 89 -6.40 2.96 -7.52
C LYS A 89 -6.00 2.80 -6.05
N GLN A 90 -4.83 2.24 -5.79
CA GLN A 90 -4.31 2.10 -4.43
C GLN A 90 -4.00 3.46 -3.81
N LEU A 91 -3.31 4.33 -4.54
CA LEU A 91 -3.01 5.70 -4.09
C LEU A 91 -4.29 6.51 -3.89
N ALA A 92 -5.28 6.37 -4.77
CA ALA A 92 -6.57 7.05 -4.65
C ALA A 92 -7.34 6.59 -3.40
N LYS A 93 -7.38 5.28 -3.11
CA LYS A 93 -7.96 4.77 -1.86
C LYS A 93 -7.28 5.35 -0.64
N TRP A 94 -5.95 5.33 -0.63
CA TRP A 94 -5.15 5.89 0.46
C TRP A 94 -5.40 7.39 0.63
N ALA A 95 -5.37 8.15 -0.46
CA ALA A 95 -5.59 9.59 -0.46
C ALA A 95 -7.01 9.95 0.00
N ALA A 96 -8.03 9.21 -0.46
CA ALA A 96 -9.40 9.40 -0.01
C ALA A 96 -9.50 9.26 1.51
N ILE A 97 -8.99 8.17 2.08
CA ILE A 97 -8.99 7.95 3.54
C ILE A 97 -8.26 9.07 4.26
N ARG A 98 -7.09 9.49 3.75
CA ARG A 98 -6.26 10.51 4.40
C ARG A 98 -6.88 11.91 4.36
N TYR A 99 -7.56 12.29 3.28
CA TYR A 99 -8.06 13.65 3.09
C TYR A 99 -9.56 13.83 3.38
N THR A 100 -10.34 12.76 3.56
CA THR A 100 -11.74 12.89 4.02
C THR A 100 -11.87 12.90 5.54
N ALA A 101 -10.88 12.36 6.25
CA ALA A 101 -10.93 12.26 7.70
C ALA A 101 -10.03 13.32 8.35
N ASN A 102 -10.64 14.39 8.88
CA ASN A 102 -9.96 15.54 9.50
C ASN A 102 -9.05 15.18 10.70
N HIS A 103 -9.09 13.94 11.17
CA HIS A 103 -8.36 13.46 12.34
C HIS A 103 -7.44 12.24 12.09
N ILE A 104 -7.28 11.77 10.84
CA ILE A 104 -6.33 10.69 10.52
C ILE A 104 -5.00 11.29 10.09
N PHE A 105 -3.97 11.11 10.92
CA PHE A 105 -2.60 11.53 10.60
C PHE A 105 -1.83 10.44 9.82
N SER A 106 -2.15 9.17 10.10
CA SER A 106 -1.57 8.00 9.46
C SER A 106 -2.59 6.87 9.41
N TYR A 107 -2.57 6.07 8.35
CA TYR A 107 -3.46 4.92 8.14
C TYR A 107 -2.65 3.75 7.59
N ILE A 108 -2.78 2.59 8.22
CA ILE A 108 -2.19 1.33 7.80
C ILE A 108 -3.32 0.30 7.74
N GLU A 109 -3.71 -0.11 6.53
CA GLU A 109 -4.64 -1.22 6.33
C GLU A 109 -3.94 -2.52 6.72
N LEU A 110 -4.55 -3.30 7.61
CA LEU A 110 -4.08 -4.66 7.92
C LEU A 110 -4.80 -5.69 7.06
N ASP A 111 -6.12 -5.55 6.97
CA ASP A 111 -6.99 -6.35 6.11
C ASP A 111 -8.28 -5.55 5.78
N GLU A 112 -9.24 -6.18 5.08
CA GLU A 112 -10.49 -5.53 4.68
C GLU A 112 -11.32 -4.98 5.86
N LYS A 113 -11.12 -5.49 7.07
CA LYS A 113 -11.88 -5.16 8.28
C LYS A 113 -11.10 -4.34 9.29
N HIS A 114 -9.77 -4.47 9.34
CA HIS A 114 -8.94 -3.89 10.40
C HIS A 114 -7.91 -2.89 9.85
N ALA A 115 -7.67 -1.86 10.64
CA ALA A 115 -6.63 -0.88 10.35
C ALA A 115 -5.96 -0.37 11.63
N ILE A 116 -4.75 0.14 11.46
CA ILE A 116 -4.06 0.96 12.45
C ILE A 116 -4.13 2.41 11.99
N ILE A 117 -4.54 3.32 12.88
CA ILE A 117 -4.63 4.75 12.58
C ILE A 117 -3.95 5.61 13.65
N GLU A 118 -3.34 6.71 13.24
CA GLU A 118 -2.89 7.78 14.14
C GLU A 118 -3.99 8.85 14.20
N VAL A 119 -4.54 9.09 15.40
CA VAL A 119 -5.66 10.01 15.63
C VAL A 119 -5.44 10.94 16.82
N ALA A 120 -6.13 12.07 16.84
CA ALA A 120 -6.18 12.92 18.03
C ALA A 120 -6.96 12.24 19.17
N VAL A 121 -6.66 12.59 20.42
CA VAL A 121 -7.43 12.12 21.58
C VAL A 121 -8.84 12.73 21.53
N PRO A 122 -9.92 11.92 21.55
CA PRO A 122 -11.29 12.43 21.65
C PRO A 122 -11.47 13.30 22.90
N ASP A 123 -12.24 14.38 22.80
CA ASP A 123 -12.46 15.29 23.95
C ASP A 123 -13.00 14.58 25.19
N SER A 124 -13.83 13.55 25.00
CA SER A 124 -14.38 12.73 26.09
C SER A 124 -13.36 11.84 26.79
N TRP A 125 -12.17 11.65 26.21
CA TRP A 125 -11.08 10.85 26.78
C TRP A 125 -10.01 11.72 27.45
N GLN A 126 -10.01 13.03 27.17
CA GLN A 126 -9.01 13.94 27.73
C GLN A 126 -9.17 14.04 29.25
N GLY A 127 -8.04 14.15 29.95
CA GLY A 127 -7.99 14.23 31.41
C GLY A 127 -8.18 12.89 32.14
N HIS A 128 -8.32 11.79 31.40
CA HIS A 128 -8.47 10.44 31.97
C HIS A 128 -7.28 9.55 31.58
N SER A 129 -7.03 8.55 32.40
CA SER A 129 -6.07 7.48 32.08
C SER A 129 -6.69 6.41 31.19
N ILE A 130 -5.86 5.66 30.46
CA ILE A 130 -6.32 4.56 29.62
C ILE A 130 -7.05 3.49 30.44
N GLY A 131 -6.59 3.23 31.67
CA GLY A 131 -7.20 2.28 32.60
C GLY A 131 -8.61 2.68 33.03
N GLU A 132 -8.84 3.96 33.35
CA GLU A 132 -10.17 4.48 33.72
C GLU A 132 -11.18 4.37 32.58
N LEU A 133 -10.71 4.62 31.35
CA LEU A 133 -11.55 4.60 30.16
C LEU A 133 -11.96 3.18 29.76
N ASP A 134 -11.15 2.15 30.06
CA ASP A 134 -11.36 0.75 29.68
C ASP A 134 -11.60 0.61 28.17
N ILE A 135 -10.70 1.24 27.38
CA ILE A 135 -10.93 1.57 25.98
C ILE A 135 -11.19 0.32 25.13
N ARG A 136 -10.38 -0.72 25.35
CA ARG A 136 -10.49 -1.98 24.61
C ARG A 136 -11.86 -2.63 24.79
N ARG A 137 -12.36 -2.68 26.03
CA ARG A 137 -13.62 -3.35 26.34
C ARG A 137 -14.83 -2.52 25.90
N LYS A 138 -14.81 -1.21 26.12
CA LYS A 138 -15.95 -0.33 25.83
C LYS A 138 -16.07 0.05 24.35
N TYR A 139 -14.95 0.19 23.66
CA TYR A 139 -14.90 0.74 22.30
C TYR A 139 -14.38 -0.26 21.26
N GLY A 140 -13.83 -1.40 21.68
CA GLY A 140 -13.26 -2.40 20.76
C GLY A 140 -11.99 -1.92 20.06
N VAL A 141 -11.29 -0.93 20.64
CA VAL A 141 -10.09 -0.31 20.08
C VAL A 141 -8.90 -0.59 20.99
N ASN A 142 -7.77 -1.01 20.42
CA ASN A 142 -6.51 -1.17 21.14
C ASN A 142 -5.61 0.04 20.91
N ILE A 143 -5.08 0.63 21.98
CA ILE A 143 -4.02 1.63 21.88
C ILE A 143 -2.69 0.88 21.77
N LEU A 144 -2.00 1.08 20.66
CA LEU A 144 -0.67 0.52 20.39
C LEU A 144 0.46 1.45 20.86
N GLY A 145 0.19 2.75 20.91
CA GLY A 145 1.18 3.76 21.25
C GLY A 145 0.56 5.14 21.44
N VAL A 146 1.31 6.00 22.12
CA VAL A 146 0.99 7.43 22.28
C VAL A 146 2.15 8.24 21.69
N LYS A 147 1.84 9.22 20.86
CA LYS A 147 2.83 10.08 20.22
C LYS A 147 2.78 11.48 20.83
N ARG A 148 3.93 11.95 21.35
CA ARG A 148 4.12 13.28 21.94
C ARG A 148 5.26 13.98 21.22
N SER A 149 5.03 15.16 20.66
CA SER A 149 6.08 15.96 19.97
C SER A 149 6.90 15.11 18.97
N ASP A 150 6.21 14.35 18.12
CA ASP A 150 6.77 13.41 17.14
C ASP A 150 7.57 12.22 17.67
N LYS A 151 7.62 12.01 18.99
CA LYS A 151 8.14 10.78 19.61
C LYS A 151 7.01 9.83 19.94
N THR A 152 7.08 8.62 19.40
CA THR A 152 6.14 7.54 19.71
C THR A 152 6.63 6.77 20.93
N ASP A 153 5.78 6.64 21.93
CA ASP A 153 5.94 5.73 23.06
C ASP A 153 4.98 4.55 22.89
N VAL A 154 5.53 3.34 22.80
CA VAL A 154 4.78 2.08 22.68
C VAL A 154 4.61 1.37 24.01
N ASN A 155 5.29 1.84 25.07
CA ASN A 155 5.15 1.29 26.42
C ASN A 155 3.96 1.94 27.12
N VAL A 156 2.78 1.72 26.55
CA VAL A 156 1.53 2.29 27.05
C VAL A 156 1.07 1.51 28.27
N SER A 157 0.81 2.23 29.37
CA SER A 157 0.36 1.67 30.64
C SER A 157 -1.07 2.09 30.95
N PRO A 158 -1.81 1.35 31.80
CA PRO A 158 -3.11 1.80 32.29
C PRO A 158 -3.09 3.20 32.92
N GLU A 159 -1.97 3.60 33.51
CA GLU A 159 -1.75 4.88 34.18
C GLU A 159 -1.43 6.03 33.20
N THR A 160 -1.26 5.73 31.90
CA THR A 160 -0.94 6.74 30.89
C THR A 160 -2.11 7.71 30.72
N MET A 161 -1.89 8.98 31.07
CA MET A 161 -2.88 10.05 30.93
C MET A 161 -3.01 10.52 29.48
N LEU A 162 -4.25 10.71 29.04
CA LEU A 162 -4.58 11.21 27.72
C LEU A 162 -4.95 12.70 27.80
N ASP A 163 -4.35 13.50 26.92
CA ASP A 163 -4.57 14.94 26.82
C ASP A 163 -4.55 15.39 25.35
N SER A 164 -4.92 16.64 25.07
CA SER A 164 -5.00 17.15 23.69
C SER A 164 -3.65 17.32 22.98
N SER A 165 -2.53 17.26 23.72
CA SER A 165 -1.18 17.37 23.15
C SER A 165 -0.66 16.06 22.55
N VAL A 166 -1.37 14.95 22.76
CA VAL A 166 -0.97 13.63 22.26
C VAL A 166 -1.82 13.13 21.13
N ARG A 167 -1.22 12.24 20.34
CA ARG A 167 -1.93 11.43 19.35
C ARG A 167 -1.88 9.96 19.75
N LEU A 168 -2.93 9.23 19.43
CA LEU A 168 -3.04 7.81 19.71
C LEU A 168 -2.76 7.05 18.43
N LEU A 169 -1.90 6.04 18.51
CA LEU A 169 -1.80 4.99 17.50
C LEU A 169 -2.74 3.86 17.93
N VAL A 170 -3.82 3.65 17.18
CA VAL A 170 -4.88 2.73 17.57
C VAL A 170 -5.16 1.67 16.52
N LEU A 171 -5.46 0.45 16.96
CA LEU A 171 -5.86 -0.70 16.16
C LEU A 171 -7.32 -1.05 16.44
N GLY A 172 -8.12 -1.21 15.39
CA GLY A 172 -9.49 -1.69 15.53
C GLY A 172 -10.14 -2.00 14.19
N GLU A 173 -11.41 -2.42 14.26
CA GLU A 173 -12.24 -2.57 13.07
C GLU A 173 -12.57 -1.21 12.45
N ASN A 174 -12.55 -1.13 11.13
CA ASN A 174 -12.80 0.09 10.35
C ASN A 174 -14.12 0.79 10.76
N GLN A 175 -15.17 0.03 11.10
CA GLN A 175 -16.46 0.57 11.53
C GLN A 175 -16.39 1.23 12.92
N LEU A 176 -15.68 0.61 13.87
CA LEU A 176 -15.53 1.14 15.22
C LEU A 176 -14.60 2.36 15.24
N LEU A 177 -13.51 2.32 14.46
CA LEU A 177 -12.60 3.44 14.31
C LEU A 177 -13.34 4.68 13.76
N LYS A 178 -14.14 4.52 12.69
CA LYS A 178 -14.96 5.61 12.14
C LYS A 178 -15.95 6.17 13.15
N LYS A 179 -16.65 5.28 13.87
CA LYS A 179 -17.64 5.66 14.88
C LYS A 179 -17.04 6.45 16.05
N HIS A 180 -15.87 6.04 16.54
CA HIS A 180 -15.31 6.59 17.79
C HIS A 180 -14.39 7.79 17.58
N PHE A 181 -13.77 7.91 16.41
CA PHE A 181 -12.86 9.02 16.09
C PHE A 181 -13.43 10.01 15.07
N HIS A 182 -14.72 9.89 14.71
CA HIS A 182 -15.42 10.78 13.78
C HIS A 182 -14.71 10.91 12.42
N LEU A 183 -14.39 9.75 11.83
CA LEU A 183 -13.65 9.62 10.56
C LEU A 183 -14.57 9.42 9.35
#